data_AF-A0A1Q5PU76-F1
#
_entry.id   AF-A0A1Q5PU76-F1
#
_cell.length_a   1.000
_cell.length_b   1.000
_cell.length_c   1.000
_cell.angle_alpha   90.00
_cell.angle_beta   90.00
_cell.angle_gamma   90.00
#
_symmetry.space_group_name_H-M   'P 1'
#
loop_
_entity.id
_entity.type
_entity.pdbx_description
1 polymer ?
#
loop_
_entity_poly.entity_id
_entity_poly.type
_entity_poly.pdbx_seq_one_letter_code
_entity_poly.pdbx_strand_id
1 'polypeptide(L)'
;MTAVRRWQEVEDIATDFLVRAVREVRAAHSEEQAYGAFFFLFYADGSVLYFPCVAVGTEESLARAAAASGVDDPHAIRWSGADMEYQFLPGPREQACAAQVTAWANATASEEAWFAVDDAFRACFPRAARRARALLAGQVPSGFLTLAYDQDEELIAPSLSAAELATHFPDLG
;
A
#
# COMPACT_ATOMS: atom_id res chain seq x y z
N MET A 1 -1.02 -26.53 5.35
CA MET A 1 -0.26 -25.30 5.71
C MET A 1 -0.83 -24.73 7.00
N THR A 2 0.01 -24.19 7.89
CA THR A 2 -0.40 -23.49 9.13
C THR A 2 -0.72 -22.03 8.83
N ALA A 3 -1.51 -21.35 9.66
CA ALA A 3 -1.89 -19.94 9.46
C ALA A 3 -0.67 -19.00 9.35
N VAL A 4 0.37 -19.21 10.17
CA VAL A 4 1.62 -18.43 10.14
C VAL A 4 2.31 -18.48 8.77
N ARG A 5 2.33 -19.65 8.11
CA ARG A 5 2.96 -19.79 6.79
C ARG A 5 2.16 -19.09 5.68
N ARG A 6 0.85 -18.86 5.87
CA ARG A 6 -0.01 -18.15 4.91
C ARG A 6 0.16 -16.65 4.97
N TRP A 7 0.24 -16.08 6.17
CA TRP A 7 0.45 -14.63 6.32
C TRP A 7 1.83 -14.19 5.81
N GLN A 8 2.86 -15.02 6.00
CA GLN A 8 4.16 -14.76 5.40
C GLN A 8 4.09 -14.70 3.87
N GLU A 9 3.29 -15.58 3.24
CA GLU A 9 3.12 -15.58 1.79
C GLU A 9 2.39 -14.31 1.30
N VAL A 10 1.35 -13.87 2.01
CA VAL A 10 0.68 -12.58 1.74
C VAL A 10 1.68 -11.43 1.82
N GLU A 11 2.48 -11.38 2.89
CA GLU A 11 3.50 -10.35 3.09
C GLU A 11 4.56 -10.36 1.99
N ASP A 12 5.05 -11.54 1.59
CA ASP A 12 6.03 -11.69 0.52
C ASP A 12 5.47 -11.19 -0.83
N ILE A 13 4.23 -11.57 -1.16
CA ILE A 13 3.55 -11.13 -2.38
C ILE A 13 3.33 -9.62 -2.38
N ALA A 14 2.86 -9.06 -1.26
CA ALA A 14 2.68 -7.61 -1.11
C ALA A 14 4.01 -6.86 -1.24
N THR A 15 5.07 -7.33 -0.57
CA THR A 15 6.41 -6.74 -0.67
C THR A 15 6.92 -6.74 -2.11
N ASP A 16 6.83 -7.88 -2.80
CA ASP A 16 7.26 -8.00 -4.19
C ASP A 16 6.48 -7.04 -5.09
N PHE A 17 5.17 -6.91 -4.88
CA PHE A 17 4.32 -6.04 -5.67
C PHE A 17 4.71 -4.56 -5.53
N LEU A 18 4.89 -4.07 -4.29
CA LEU A 18 5.30 -2.69 -4.06
C LEU A 18 6.70 -2.42 -4.61
N VAL A 19 7.66 -3.32 -4.39
CA VAL A 19 9.02 -3.18 -4.93
C VAL A 19 9.01 -3.14 -6.46
N ARG A 20 8.20 -3.99 -7.09
CA ARG A 20 8.04 -4.02 -8.56
C ARG A 20 7.48 -2.69 -9.07
N ALA A 21 6.41 -2.19 -8.48
CA ALA A 21 5.80 -0.91 -8.85
C ALA A 21 6.81 0.24 -8.76
N VAL A 22 7.54 0.35 -7.65
CA VAL A 22 8.56 1.40 -7.48
C VAL A 22 9.67 1.27 -8.53
N ARG A 23 10.18 0.06 -8.76
CA ARG A 23 11.23 -0.15 -9.76
C ARG A 23 10.77 0.18 -11.18
N GLU A 24 9.52 -0.11 -11.50
CA GLU A 24 8.93 0.21 -12.80
C GLU A 24 8.88 1.72 -13.03
N VAL A 25 8.37 2.49 -12.06
CA VAL A 25 8.39 3.96 -12.13
C VAL A 25 9.81 4.50 -12.20
N ARG A 26 10.74 4.00 -11.36
CA ARG A 26 12.15 4.44 -11.40
C ARG A 26 12.85 4.14 -12.73
N ALA A 27 12.46 3.06 -13.42
CA ALA A 27 13.02 2.69 -14.72
C ALA A 27 12.44 3.53 -15.86
N ALA A 28 11.13 3.81 -15.81
CA ALA A 28 10.42 4.60 -16.83
C ALA A 28 10.63 6.11 -16.68
N HIS A 29 10.81 6.59 -15.45
CA HIS A 29 10.87 7.99 -15.03
C HIS A 29 12.07 8.23 -14.11
N SER A 30 13.27 7.91 -14.62
CA SER A 30 14.51 7.92 -13.84
C SER A 30 14.91 9.32 -13.34
N GLU A 31 14.45 10.35 -14.05
CA GLU A 31 14.64 11.77 -13.79
C GLU A 31 13.73 12.33 -12.70
N GLU A 32 12.58 11.69 -12.44
CA GLU A 32 11.62 12.15 -11.45
C GLU A 32 12.07 11.83 -10.02
N GLN A 33 11.68 12.66 -9.06
CA GLN A 33 12.02 12.51 -7.65
C GLN A 33 10.93 11.74 -6.92
N ALA A 34 11.14 10.43 -6.73
CA ALA A 34 10.21 9.60 -5.98
C ALA A 34 10.21 9.97 -4.48
N TYR A 35 9.04 10.26 -3.92
CA TYR A 35 8.88 10.59 -2.48
C TYR A 35 8.21 9.47 -1.69
N GLY A 36 7.45 8.58 -2.33
CA GLY A 36 6.85 7.45 -1.61
C GLY A 36 6.10 6.47 -2.49
N ALA A 37 5.67 5.37 -1.87
CA ALA A 37 4.74 4.42 -2.46
C ALA A 37 3.86 3.82 -1.37
N PHE A 38 2.61 3.47 -1.70
CA PHE A 38 1.70 2.99 -0.67
C PHE A 38 0.61 2.10 -1.22
N PHE A 39 0.15 1.18 -0.37
CA PHE A 39 -1.04 0.39 -0.64
C PHE A 39 -2.28 1.23 -0.37
N PHE A 40 -3.26 1.18 -1.27
CA PHE A 40 -4.53 1.89 -1.16
C PHE A 40 -5.67 1.07 -1.77
N LEU A 41 -6.89 1.56 -1.60
CA LEU A 41 -8.11 0.93 -2.13
C LEU A 41 -8.33 -0.48 -1.55
N PHE A 42 -8.24 -0.59 -0.21
CA PHE A 42 -8.59 -1.81 0.50
C PHE A 42 -10.11 -2.03 0.44
N TYR A 43 -10.52 -3.28 0.28
CA TYR A 43 -11.93 -3.62 0.22
C TYR A 43 -12.19 -5.02 0.77
N ALA A 44 -13.19 -5.10 1.64
CA ALA A 44 -13.74 -6.31 2.23
C ALA A 44 -15.23 -6.08 2.53
N ASP A 45 -16.10 -7.07 2.30
CA ASP A 45 -17.56 -6.92 2.52
C ASP A 45 -18.21 -8.07 3.32
N GLY A 46 -17.41 -8.92 3.94
CA GLY A 46 -17.89 -10.14 4.61
C GLY A 46 -18.10 -11.34 3.68
N SER A 47 -17.85 -11.18 2.37
CA SER A 47 -17.96 -12.26 1.37
C SER A 47 -16.78 -12.31 0.40
N VAL A 48 -16.19 -11.16 0.10
CA VAL A 48 -15.01 -11.01 -0.74
C VAL A 48 -14.03 -10.05 -0.10
N LEU A 49 -12.74 -10.32 -0.30
CA LEU A 49 -11.67 -9.34 -0.11
C LEU A 49 -10.90 -9.15 -1.42
N TYR A 50 -10.43 -7.93 -1.66
CA TYR A 50 -9.56 -7.61 -2.79
C TYR A 50 -8.14 -7.33 -2.31
N PHE A 51 -7.18 -7.69 -3.16
CA PHE A 51 -5.80 -7.24 -2.96
C PHE A 51 -5.75 -5.73 -3.25
N PRO A 52 -5.11 -4.91 -2.39
CA PRO A 52 -5.06 -3.47 -2.60
C PRO A 52 -4.19 -3.08 -3.79
N CYS A 53 -4.46 -1.90 -4.34
CA CYS A 53 -3.63 -1.29 -5.37
C CYS A 53 -2.34 -0.70 -4.75
N VAL A 54 -1.35 -0.41 -5.58
CA VAL A 54 -0.15 0.35 -5.17
C VAL A 54 -0.11 1.66 -5.95
N ALA A 55 0.08 2.77 -5.24
CA ALA A 55 0.42 4.05 -5.84
C ALA A 55 1.91 4.34 -5.62
N VAL A 56 2.56 4.99 -6.59
CA VAL A 56 3.93 5.50 -6.47
C VAL A 56 3.92 6.99 -6.76
N GLY A 57 4.40 7.79 -5.81
CA GLY A 57 4.41 9.24 -5.92
C GLY A 57 5.80 9.78 -6.26
N THR A 58 5.85 10.67 -7.25
CA THR A 58 6.99 11.55 -7.53
C THR A 58 6.59 13.00 -7.36
N GLU A 59 7.55 13.88 -7.06
CA GLU A 59 7.29 15.32 -6.94
C GLU A 59 6.67 15.89 -8.23
N GLU A 60 7.13 15.39 -9.38
CA GLU A 60 6.66 15.79 -10.70
C GLU A 60 5.26 15.26 -11.00
N SER A 61 4.97 13.99 -10.71
CA SER A 61 3.62 13.42 -10.89
C SER A 61 2.61 14.10 -9.96
N LEU A 62 3.03 14.44 -8.75
CA LEU A 62 2.20 15.15 -7.78
C LEU A 62 1.83 16.56 -8.27
N ALA A 63 2.81 17.30 -8.78
CA ALA A 63 2.56 18.63 -9.34
C ALA A 63 1.60 18.57 -10.54
N ARG A 64 1.74 17.57 -11.41
CA ARG A 64 0.83 17.35 -12.55
C ARG A 64 -0.58 16.99 -12.09
N ALA A 65 -0.72 16.09 -11.12
CA ALA A 65 -2.01 15.70 -10.55
C ALA A 65 -2.72 16.91 -9.90
N ALA A 66 -2.00 17.70 -9.10
CA ALA A 66 -2.56 18.88 -8.45
C ALA A 66 -3.05 19.92 -9.46
N ALA A 67 -2.26 20.17 -10.52
CA ALA A 67 -2.63 21.08 -11.59
C ALA A 67 -3.87 20.58 -12.37
N ALA A 68 -3.97 19.27 -12.64
CA ALA A 68 -5.12 18.69 -13.32
C ALA A 68 -6.41 18.77 -12.47
N SER A 69 -6.28 18.66 -11.15
CA SER A 69 -7.39 18.71 -10.20
C SER A 69 -7.73 20.12 -9.68
N GLY A 70 -6.97 21.14 -10.10
CA GLY A 70 -7.17 22.52 -9.64
C GLY A 70 -6.85 22.72 -8.15
N VAL A 71 -5.96 21.91 -7.59
CA VAL A 71 -5.52 21.99 -6.20
C VAL A 71 -4.33 22.95 -6.11
N ASP A 72 -4.48 24.04 -5.35
CA ASP A 72 -3.44 25.07 -5.21
C ASP A 72 -2.19 24.58 -4.46
N ASP A 73 -2.38 23.68 -3.48
CA ASP A 73 -1.30 23.03 -2.73
C ASP A 73 -1.19 21.54 -3.10
N PRO A 74 -0.19 21.13 -3.92
CA PRO A 74 0.00 19.73 -4.28
C PRO A 74 0.18 18.81 -3.07
N HIS A 75 0.65 19.31 -1.92
CA HIS A 75 0.82 18.48 -0.74
C HIS A 75 -0.51 17.99 -0.14
N ALA A 76 -1.63 18.67 -0.44
CA ALA A 76 -2.96 18.25 0.02
C ALA A 76 -3.40 16.89 -0.56
N ILE A 77 -2.86 16.48 -1.71
CA ILE A 77 -3.18 15.20 -2.36
C ILE A 77 -2.00 14.22 -2.35
N ARG A 78 -0.86 14.55 -1.71
CA ARG A 78 0.40 13.76 -1.72
C ARG A 78 0.23 12.31 -1.31
N TRP A 79 -0.78 12.02 -0.53
CA TRP A 79 -1.03 10.69 0.03
C TRP A 79 -2.37 10.10 -0.41
N SER A 80 -3.02 10.72 -1.40
CA SER A 80 -4.25 10.19 -2.02
C SER A 80 -3.88 9.27 -3.18
N GLY A 81 -4.06 7.97 -2.99
CA GLY A 81 -3.73 6.97 -4.02
C GLY A 81 -4.60 7.14 -5.28
N ALA A 82 -5.86 7.55 -5.09
CA ALA A 82 -6.80 7.79 -6.18
C ALA A 82 -6.39 8.97 -7.08
N ASP A 83 -5.70 9.97 -6.51
CA ASP A 83 -5.23 11.14 -7.23
C ASP A 83 -3.83 10.96 -7.84
N MET A 84 -3.13 9.86 -7.55
CA MET A 84 -1.79 9.63 -8.08
C MET A 84 -1.81 9.22 -9.55
N GLU A 85 -0.83 9.70 -10.31
CA GLU A 85 -0.67 9.32 -11.73
C GLU A 85 -0.23 7.85 -11.87
N TYR A 86 0.71 7.39 -11.05
CA TYR A 86 1.27 6.04 -11.16
C TYR A 86 0.58 5.09 -10.21
N GLN A 87 -0.46 4.43 -10.72
CA GLN A 87 -1.24 3.42 -10.02
C GLN A 87 -1.05 2.05 -10.65
N PHE A 88 -0.91 1.04 -9.79
CA PHE A 88 -0.69 -0.34 -10.17
C PHE A 88 -1.81 -1.19 -9.61
N LEU A 89 -2.55 -1.84 -10.52
CA LEU A 89 -3.57 -2.80 -10.16
C LEU A 89 -2.94 -4.16 -9.78
N PRO A 90 -3.55 -4.91 -8.85
CA PRO A 90 -3.14 -6.27 -8.56
C PRO A 90 -3.14 -7.14 -9.81
N GLY A 91 -2.05 -7.87 -10.04
CA GLY A 91 -1.93 -8.82 -11.13
C GLY A 91 -2.50 -10.20 -10.77
N PRO A 92 -2.34 -11.20 -11.67
CA PRO A 92 -2.87 -12.55 -11.44
C PRO A 92 -2.34 -13.21 -10.14
N ARG A 93 -1.09 -12.94 -9.74
CA ARG A 93 -0.50 -13.50 -8.51
C ARG A 93 -1.15 -12.90 -7.27
N GLU A 94 -1.29 -11.59 -7.22
CA GLU A 94 -1.92 -10.86 -6.12
C GLU A 94 -3.42 -11.20 -6.02
N GLN A 95 -4.13 -11.27 -7.15
CA GLN A 95 -5.53 -11.68 -7.19
C GLN A 95 -5.74 -13.13 -6.73
N ALA A 96 -4.86 -14.05 -7.14
CA ALA A 96 -4.91 -15.44 -6.69
C ALA A 96 -4.64 -15.57 -5.18
N CYS A 97 -3.77 -14.72 -4.63
CA CYS A 97 -3.55 -14.64 -3.19
C CYS A 97 -4.82 -14.18 -2.47
N ALA A 98 -5.42 -13.07 -2.89
CA ALA A 98 -6.67 -12.56 -2.31
C ALA A 98 -7.79 -13.61 -2.40
N ALA A 99 -7.99 -14.24 -3.57
CA ALA A 99 -9.00 -15.28 -3.74
C ALA A 99 -8.82 -16.47 -2.78
N GLN A 100 -7.59 -16.87 -2.48
CA GLN A 100 -7.31 -17.93 -1.51
C GLN A 100 -7.65 -17.51 -0.08
N VAL A 101 -7.34 -16.27 0.30
CA VAL A 101 -7.70 -15.74 1.63
C VAL A 101 -9.22 -15.57 1.74
N THR A 102 -9.90 -15.06 0.70
CA THR A 102 -11.38 -15.00 0.61
C THR A 102 -12.00 -16.38 0.82
N ALA A 103 -11.53 -17.39 0.09
CA ALA A 103 -12.05 -18.76 0.21
C ALA A 103 -11.87 -19.33 1.61
N TRP A 104 -10.76 -18.98 2.28
CA TRP A 104 -10.52 -19.38 3.65
C TRP A 104 -11.43 -18.63 4.64
N ALA A 105 -11.60 -17.32 4.49
CA ALA A 105 -12.51 -16.51 5.30
C ALA A 105 -13.96 -17.03 5.17
N ASN A 106 -14.40 -17.36 3.96
CA ASN A 106 -15.73 -17.94 3.70
C ASN A 106 -15.92 -19.36 4.25
N ALA A 107 -14.84 -20.06 4.58
CA ALA A 107 -14.89 -21.38 5.23
C ALA A 107 -14.97 -21.27 6.77
N THR A 108 -14.96 -20.07 7.33
CA THR A 108 -15.13 -19.85 8.77
C THR A 108 -16.60 -20.07 9.19
N ALA A 109 -16.81 -20.33 10.49
CA ALA A 109 -18.13 -20.67 11.02
C ALA A 109 -19.00 -19.45 11.38
N SER A 110 -18.44 -18.24 11.34
CA SER A 110 -19.13 -17.01 11.74
C SER A 110 -18.58 -15.78 11.01
N GLU A 111 -19.41 -14.74 10.91
CA GLU A 111 -19.03 -13.42 10.40
C GLU A 111 -17.87 -12.80 11.19
N GLU A 112 -17.88 -12.91 12.53
CA GLU A 112 -16.78 -12.46 13.38
C GLU A 112 -15.45 -13.14 13.01
N ALA A 113 -15.47 -14.44 12.74
CA ALA A 113 -14.28 -15.16 12.30
C ALA A 113 -13.83 -14.77 10.90
N TRP A 114 -14.76 -14.37 10.02
CA TRP A 114 -14.44 -13.82 8.72
C TRP A 114 -13.68 -12.50 8.84
N PHE A 115 -14.18 -11.55 9.63
CA PHE A 115 -13.52 -10.26 9.83
C PHE A 115 -12.18 -10.38 10.56
N ALA A 116 -12.02 -11.37 11.45
CA ALA A 116 -10.72 -11.66 12.04
C ALA A 116 -9.67 -12.12 10.99
N VAL A 117 -10.10 -12.79 9.91
CA VAL A 117 -9.23 -13.14 8.78
C VAL A 117 -8.89 -11.90 7.95
N ASP A 118 -9.87 -11.03 7.70
CA ASP A 118 -9.64 -9.74 7.02
C ASP A 118 -8.64 -8.86 7.79
N ASP A 119 -8.82 -8.68 9.10
CA ASP A 119 -7.90 -7.92 9.95
C ASP A 119 -6.46 -8.45 9.86
N ALA A 120 -6.30 -9.77 9.91
CA ALA A 120 -5.00 -10.41 9.79
C ALA A 120 -4.38 -10.25 8.39
N PHE A 121 -5.21 -10.26 7.34
CA PHE A 121 -4.80 -9.96 5.97
C PHE A 121 -4.33 -8.50 5.86
N ARG A 122 -5.12 -7.53 6.31
CA ARG A 122 -4.79 -6.10 6.30
C ARG A 122 -3.52 -5.79 7.08
N ALA A 123 -3.30 -6.46 8.21
CA ALA A 123 -2.10 -6.29 9.02
C ALA A 123 -0.80 -6.69 8.29
N CYS A 124 -0.87 -7.48 7.21
CA CYS A 124 0.30 -7.86 6.41
C CYS A 124 0.89 -6.66 5.64
N PHE A 125 0.07 -5.71 5.20
CA PHE A 125 0.50 -4.66 4.26
C PHE A 125 1.44 -3.61 4.88
N PRO A 126 1.24 -3.12 6.11
CA PRO A 126 2.23 -2.28 6.79
C PRO A 126 3.57 -2.98 7.02
N ARG A 127 3.56 -4.30 7.27
CA ARG A 127 4.80 -5.10 7.40
C ARG A 127 5.49 -5.24 6.05
N ALA A 128 4.72 -5.53 5.01
CA ALA A 128 5.21 -5.63 3.65
C ALA A 128 5.80 -4.31 3.14
N ALA A 129 5.17 -3.17 3.45
CA ALA A 129 5.66 -1.83 3.12
C ALA A 129 7.04 -1.57 3.75
N ARG A 130 7.18 -1.76 5.07
CA ARG A 130 8.48 -1.61 5.77
C ARG A 130 9.56 -2.48 5.16
N ARG A 131 9.25 -3.75 4.84
CA ARG A 131 10.19 -4.66 4.19
C ARG A 131 10.57 -4.17 2.79
N ALA A 132 9.60 -3.70 2.01
CA ALA A 132 9.86 -3.14 0.68
C ALA A 132 10.78 -1.92 0.76
N ARG A 133 10.58 -1.00 1.71
CA ARG A 133 11.49 0.13 1.93
C ARG A 133 12.93 -0.29 2.17
N ALA A 134 13.14 -1.31 3.00
CA ALA A 134 14.47 -1.86 3.25
C ALA A 134 15.11 -2.44 1.96
N LEU A 135 14.32 -3.11 1.12
CA LEU A 135 14.79 -3.65 -0.17
C LEU A 135 15.04 -2.58 -1.24
N LEU A 136 14.38 -1.44 -1.14
CA LEU A 136 14.54 -0.29 -2.01
C LEU A 136 15.66 0.66 -1.57
N ALA A 137 16.26 0.45 -0.39
CA ALA A 137 17.36 1.26 0.10
C ALA A 137 18.49 1.35 -0.93
N GLY A 138 18.94 2.57 -1.22
CA GLY A 138 19.95 2.85 -2.25
C GLY A 138 19.43 2.92 -3.69
N GLN A 139 18.17 2.56 -3.95
CA GLN A 139 17.48 2.78 -5.25
C GLN A 139 16.54 3.99 -5.23
N VAL A 140 16.18 4.46 -4.04
CA VAL A 140 15.27 5.60 -3.80
C VAL A 140 15.93 6.64 -2.88
N PRO A 141 15.45 7.90 -2.87
CA PRO A 141 15.93 8.92 -1.94
C PRO A 141 15.78 8.51 -0.47
N SER A 142 16.63 9.04 0.41
CA SER A 142 16.61 8.69 1.84
C SER A 142 15.29 9.05 2.55
N GLY A 143 14.57 10.06 2.05
CA GLY A 143 13.26 10.47 2.56
C GLY A 143 12.08 9.67 1.99
N PHE A 144 12.32 8.66 1.15
CA PHE A 144 11.26 7.87 0.54
C PHE A 144 10.50 7.06 1.59
N LEU A 145 9.16 7.18 1.58
CA LEU A 145 8.28 6.46 2.49
C LEU A 145 7.54 5.30 1.80
N THR A 146 7.23 4.26 2.56
CA THR A 146 6.34 3.18 2.13
C THR A 146 5.23 2.98 3.13
N LEU A 147 3.97 3.08 2.72
CA LEU A 147 2.82 3.09 3.62
C LEU A 147 1.74 2.07 3.22
N ALA A 148 0.75 1.90 4.08
CA ALA A 148 -0.51 1.27 3.73
C ALA A 148 -1.63 2.11 4.35
N TYR A 149 -2.61 2.47 3.53
CA TYR A 149 -3.88 3.02 3.99
C TYR A 149 -4.83 1.89 4.34
N ASP A 150 -5.75 2.17 5.24
CA ASP A 150 -6.81 1.27 5.60
C ASP A 150 -8.03 1.51 4.67
N GLN A 151 -9.15 0.80 4.86
CA GLN A 151 -10.32 0.93 3.98
C GLN A 151 -11.01 2.30 4.10
N ASP A 152 -10.82 3.00 5.23
CA ASP A 152 -11.37 4.31 5.53
C ASP A 152 -10.35 5.42 5.16
N GLU A 153 -9.34 5.07 4.37
CA GLU A 153 -8.20 5.93 4.00
C GLU A 153 -7.39 6.44 5.20
N GLU A 154 -7.53 5.79 6.36
CA GLU A 154 -6.73 6.11 7.53
C GLU A 154 -5.33 5.47 7.40
N LEU A 155 -4.31 6.19 7.83
CA LEU A 155 -2.95 5.66 7.80
C LEU A 155 -2.82 4.49 8.78
N ILE A 156 -2.42 3.32 8.28
CA ILE A 156 -2.07 2.20 9.16
C ILE A 156 -0.65 2.47 9.72
N ALA A 157 -0.62 3.03 10.93
CA ALA A 157 0.55 3.53 11.66
C ALA A 157 1.77 2.58 11.85
N PRO A 158 1.70 1.22 11.76
CA PRO A 158 2.88 0.36 11.93
C PRO A 158 3.94 0.52 10.83
N SER A 159 3.69 1.33 9.80
CA SER A 159 4.60 1.53 8.66
C SER A 159 5.60 2.68 8.85
N LEU A 160 5.36 3.61 9.79
CA LEU A 160 6.17 4.81 10.00
C LEU A 160 6.77 4.90 11.41
N SER A 161 7.89 5.63 11.52
CA SER A 161 8.40 6.11 12.80
C SER A 161 7.62 7.33 13.29
N ALA A 162 7.67 7.62 14.59
CA ALA A 162 7.01 8.79 15.18
C ALA A 162 7.48 10.12 14.56
N ALA A 163 8.75 10.23 14.17
CA ALA A 163 9.26 11.43 13.51
C ALA A 163 8.67 11.61 12.10
N GLU A 164 8.47 10.51 11.36
CA GLU A 164 7.86 10.55 10.03
C GLU A 164 6.36 10.86 10.12
N LEU A 165 5.66 10.32 11.12
CA LEU A 165 4.29 10.70 11.43
C LEU A 165 4.19 12.21 11.70
N ALA A 166 5.00 12.75 12.61
CA ALA A 166 4.99 14.18 12.94
C ALA A 166 5.33 15.09 11.74
N THR A 167 6.13 14.59 10.78
CA THR A 167 6.55 15.39 9.60
C THR A 167 5.52 15.35 8.48
N HIS A 168 4.97 14.17 8.18
CA HIS A 168 4.14 13.95 6.99
C HIS A 168 2.64 13.85 7.30
N PHE A 169 2.29 13.61 8.57
CA PHE A 169 0.93 13.43 9.06
C PHE A 169 0.77 14.11 10.44
N PRO A 170 1.03 15.43 10.56
CA PRO A 170 1.08 16.12 11.85
C PRO A 170 -0.24 16.06 12.64
N ASP A 171 -1.37 15.90 11.95
CA ASP A 171 -2.69 15.78 12.57
C ASP A 171 -2.96 14.39 13.18
N LEU A 172 -2.08 13.41 12.94
CA LEU A 172 -2.15 12.04 13.49
C LEU A 172 -1.18 11.79 14.65
N GLY A 173 -0.41 12.81 15.08
CA GLY A 173 0.67 12.72 16.08
C GLY A 173 0.29 13.12 17.51
#